data_AF-A0A935LDJ0-F1
#
_entry.id   AF-A0A935LDJ0-F1
#
_cell.length_a   1.000
_cell.length_b   1.000
_cell.length_c   1.000
_cell.angle_alpha   90.00
_cell.angle_beta   90.00
_cell.angle_gamma   90.00
#
_symmetry.space_group_name_H-M   'P 1'
#
loop_
_entity.id
_entity.type
_entity.pdbx_description
1 polymer ?
#
loop_
_entity_poly.entity_id
_entity_poly.type
_entity_poly.pdbx_seq_one_letter_code
_entity_poly.pdbx_strand_id
1 'polypeptide(L)'
;MAYTFDGSTKRITLPTGMVTLNLVDLHSRWKEWILAGNAECLLAFSTVGGEITEIPLYLFMQNGWLIVPQSANHTLTVTNGILVGQGGADPFTDPAGSYKIRINRQVPGIAIGYSTTGGSSGPTAAEIAAAVRLELSTEMARVDAAVSTRATIADVFAAA
;
A
#
# COMPACT_ATOMS: atom_id res chain seq x y z
N MET A 1 3.65 -31.19 0.00
CA MET A 1 4.63 -30.13 0.29
C MET A 1 4.46 -29.76 1.75
N ALA A 2 5.46 -30.00 2.60
CA ALA A 2 5.38 -29.67 4.02
C ALA A 2 6.50 -28.70 4.37
N TYR A 3 6.13 -27.54 4.91
CA TYR A 3 7.07 -26.73 5.69
C TYR A 3 7.51 -27.56 6.90
N THR A 4 8.75 -27.40 7.34
CA THR A 4 9.19 -27.95 8.62
C THR A 4 9.13 -26.85 9.67
N PHE A 5 8.28 -27.01 10.68
CA PHE A 5 8.18 -26.09 11.81
C PHE A 5 8.93 -26.67 13.01
N ASP A 6 9.88 -25.91 13.55
CA ASP A 6 10.63 -26.27 14.76
C ASP A 6 10.37 -25.22 15.84
N GLY A 7 9.55 -25.59 16.83
CA GLY A 7 9.20 -24.73 17.97
C GLY A 7 10.34 -24.44 18.94
N SER A 8 11.37 -25.30 18.96
CA SER A 8 12.52 -25.16 19.85
C SER A 8 13.50 -24.13 19.30
N THR A 9 13.86 -24.27 18.02
CA THR A 9 14.78 -23.33 17.34
C THR A 9 14.06 -22.14 16.71
N LYS A 10 12.72 -22.17 16.66
CA LYS A 10 11.87 -21.14 16.08
C LYS A 10 12.20 -20.92 14.61
N ARG A 11 12.23 -22.02 13.85
CA ARG A 11 12.56 -22.02 12.41
C ARG A 11 11.44 -22.63 11.60
N ILE A 12 11.16 -22.01 10.46
CA ILE A 12 10.24 -22.51 9.46
C ILE A 12 11.03 -22.78 8.18
N THR A 13 11.35 -24.04 7.92
CA THR A 13 12.19 -24.41 6.79
C THR A 13 11.36 -24.73 5.56
N LEU A 14 11.66 -24.07 4.45
CA LEU A 14 11.03 -24.31 3.16
C LEU A 14 11.59 -25.61 2.54
N PRO A 15 10.73 -26.48 1.98
CA PRO A 15 11.19 -27.71 1.37
C PRO A 15 11.98 -27.46 0.09
N THR A 16 12.87 -28.39 -0.26
CA THR A 16 13.61 -28.37 -1.52
C THR A 16 12.66 -28.27 -2.73
N GLY A 17 13.02 -27.42 -3.69
CA GLY A 17 12.23 -27.13 -4.88
C GLY A 17 11.19 -26.01 -4.69
N MET A 18 10.96 -25.52 -3.47
CA MET A 18 10.05 -24.40 -3.24
C MET A 18 10.70 -23.06 -3.61
N VAL A 19 10.27 -22.49 -4.73
CA VAL A 19 10.68 -21.15 -5.20
C VAL A 19 9.56 -20.10 -5.09
N THR A 20 8.38 -20.52 -4.63
CA THR A 20 7.25 -19.62 -4.34
C THR A 20 6.77 -19.89 -2.93
N LEU A 21 6.73 -18.84 -2.10
CA LEU A 21 6.20 -18.85 -0.74
C LEU A 21 4.84 -18.15 -0.73
N ASN A 22 3.76 -18.93 -0.65
CA ASN A 22 2.41 -18.42 -0.50
C ASN A 22 2.09 -18.24 0.99
N LEU A 23 1.84 -17.00 1.43
CA LEU A 23 1.63 -16.70 2.84
C LEU A 23 0.31 -17.26 3.41
N VAL A 24 -0.73 -17.39 2.58
CA VAL A 24 -1.99 -18.02 3.00
C VAL A 24 -1.80 -19.51 3.29
N ASP A 25 -1.05 -20.21 2.42
CA ASP A 25 -0.71 -21.62 2.62
C ASP A 25 0.22 -21.78 3.83
N LEU A 26 1.27 -20.96 3.95
CA LEU A 26 2.18 -20.96 5.10
C LEU A 26 1.41 -20.84 6.44
N HIS A 27 0.52 -19.86 6.56
CA HIS A 27 -0.28 -19.66 7.76
C HIS A 27 -1.21 -20.84 8.04
N SER A 28 -1.82 -21.42 7.00
CA SER A 28 -2.69 -22.60 7.14
C SER A 28 -1.91 -23.82 7.64
N ARG A 29 -0.73 -24.10 7.07
CA ARG A 29 0.13 -25.20 7.51
C ARG A 29 0.66 -25.02 8.93
N TRP A 30 0.94 -23.78 9.33
CA TRP A 30 1.33 -23.51 10.71
C TRP A 30 0.16 -23.79 11.68
N LYS A 31 -1.06 -23.37 11.36
CA LYS A 31 -2.24 -23.71 12.18
C LYS A 31 -2.50 -25.21 12.25
N GLU A 32 -2.34 -25.93 11.15
CA GLU A 32 -2.41 -27.40 11.12
C GLU A 32 -1.35 -28.03 12.03
N TRP A 33 -0.11 -27.52 12.01
CA TRP A 33 0.98 -27.99 12.88
C TRP A 33 0.69 -27.72 14.36
N ILE A 34 0.14 -26.55 14.71
CA ILE A 34 -0.32 -26.25 16.07
C ILE A 34 -1.41 -27.23 16.51
N LEU A 35 -2.41 -27.48 15.67
CA LEU A 35 -3.52 -28.39 15.95
C LEU A 35 -3.05 -29.85 16.09
N ALA A 36 -1.95 -30.22 15.42
CA ALA A 36 -1.32 -31.53 15.53
C ALA A 36 -0.59 -31.77 16.87
N GLY A 37 -0.70 -30.84 17.83
CA GLY A 37 -0.19 -31.00 19.19
C GLY A 37 1.06 -30.19 19.51
N ASN A 38 1.24 -29.04 18.86
CA ASN A 38 2.38 -28.14 19.10
C ASN A 38 1.94 -26.78 19.69
N ALA A 39 0.77 -26.74 20.32
CA ALA A 39 0.18 -25.52 20.87
C ALA A 39 0.96 -24.94 22.07
N GLU A 40 1.83 -25.74 22.68
CA GLU A 40 2.78 -25.30 23.71
C GLU A 40 3.91 -24.43 23.15
N CYS A 41 4.17 -24.49 21.84
CA CYS A 41 5.20 -23.70 21.20
C CYS A 41 4.80 -22.22 21.14
N LEU A 42 5.77 -21.33 21.31
CA LEU A 42 5.53 -19.89 21.19
C LEU A 42 4.99 -19.54 19.81
N LEU A 43 3.99 -18.65 19.78
CA LEU A 43 3.32 -18.17 18.58
C LEU A 43 4.34 -17.72 17.51
N ALA A 44 4.20 -18.20 16.27
CA ALA A 44 5.07 -17.80 15.15
C ALA A 44 4.53 -16.58 14.40
N PHE A 45 3.20 -16.47 14.29
CA PHE A 45 2.53 -15.43 13.50
C PHE A 45 1.45 -14.73 14.29
N SER A 46 1.39 -13.41 14.14
CA SER A 46 0.16 -12.64 14.34
C SER A 46 -0.37 -12.22 12.98
N THR A 47 -1.69 -12.23 12.79
CA THR A 47 -2.31 -11.96 11.48
C THR A 47 -3.24 -10.76 11.53
N VAL A 48 -3.26 -9.96 10.46
CA VAL A 48 -4.24 -8.90 10.23
C VAL A 48 -4.64 -8.92 8.76
N GLY A 49 -5.93 -8.87 8.46
CA GLY A 49 -6.40 -8.85 7.08
C GLY A 49 -6.45 -10.22 6.41
N GLY A 50 -6.90 -10.24 5.15
CA GLY A 50 -7.08 -11.45 4.35
C GLY A 50 -8.49 -12.04 4.39
N GLU A 51 -9.42 -11.44 5.13
CA GLU A 51 -10.83 -11.83 5.18
C GLU A 51 -11.59 -11.38 3.92
N ILE A 52 -11.14 -10.29 3.30
CA ILE A 52 -11.63 -9.75 2.03
C ILE A 52 -10.45 -9.39 1.12
N THR A 53 -10.69 -9.27 -0.18
CA THR A 53 -9.67 -8.98 -1.21
C THR A 53 -8.99 -7.62 -1.06
N GLU A 54 -9.68 -6.66 -0.45
CA GLU A 54 -9.29 -5.25 -0.30
C GLU A 54 -8.31 -5.04 0.86
N ILE A 55 -8.27 -5.97 1.81
CA ILE A 55 -7.37 -5.94 2.97
C ILE A 55 -6.44 -7.14 2.82
N PRO A 56 -5.19 -6.96 2.34
CA PRO A 56 -4.30 -8.09 2.14
C PRO A 56 -3.95 -8.75 3.46
N LEU A 57 -3.62 -10.04 3.42
CA LEU A 57 -3.09 -10.77 4.57
C LEU A 57 -1.74 -10.17 4.99
N TYR A 58 -1.65 -9.69 6.23
CA TYR A 58 -0.39 -9.41 6.90
C TYR A 58 -0.04 -10.56 7.84
N LEU A 59 1.16 -11.11 7.69
CA LEU A 59 1.76 -12.04 8.64
C LEU A 59 2.93 -11.36 9.34
N PHE A 60 2.78 -11.12 10.64
CA PHE A 60 3.82 -10.56 11.49
C PHE A 60 4.54 -11.69 12.22
N MET A 61 5.84 -11.85 11.99
CA MET A 61 6.68 -12.81 12.72
C MET A 61 6.72 -12.42 14.21
N GLN A 62 6.55 -13.41 15.08
CA GLN A 62 6.54 -13.24 16.52
C GLN A 62 7.65 -14.07 17.18
N ASN A 63 7.99 -13.70 18.42
CA ASN A 63 8.78 -14.52 19.34
C ASN A 63 10.16 -14.97 18.83
N GLY A 64 10.76 -14.30 17.83
CA GLY A 64 12.04 -14.66 17.23
C GLY A 64 12.00 -15.78 16.18
N TRP A 65 10.80 -16.12 15.67
CA TRP A 65 10.67 -17.04 14.54
C TRP A 65 11.25 -16.44 13.26
N LEU A 66 11.91 -17.28 12.45
CA LEU A 66 12.46 -16.91 11.15
C LEU A 66 12.19 -18.01 10.11
N ILE A 67 12.04 -17.60 8.86
CA ILE A 67 11.90 -18.50 7.71
C ILE A 67 13.28 -18.84 7.14
N VAL A 68 13.54 -20.11 6.90
CA VAL A 68 14.76 -20.63 6.29
C VAL A 68 14.44 -21.05 4.85
N PRO A 69 14.90 -20.33 3.82
CA PRO A 69 14.74 -20.75 2.43
C PRO A 69 15.47 -22.07 2.14
N GLN A 70 15.16 -22.69 1.00
CA GLN A 70 15.86 -23.92 0.60
C GLN A 70 17.36 -23.69 0.40
N SER A 71 18.16 -24.72 0.70
CA SER A 71 19.62 -24.75 0.53
C SER A 71 20.04 -24.90 -0.95
N ALA A 72 19.63 -23.96 -1.80
CA ALA A 72 19.95 -23.92 -3.22
C ALA A 72 20.01 -22.48 -3.76
N ASN A 73 20.72 -22.26 -4.87
CA ASN A 73 20.69 -20.96 -5.55
C ASN A 73 19.32 -20.76 -6.21
N HIS A 74 18.58 -19.71 -5.83
CA HIS A 74 17.26 -19.44 -6.38
C HIS A 74 16.80 -18.00 -6.15
N THR A 75 15.69 -17.63 -6.80
CA THR A 75 14.88 -16.49 -6.39
C THR A 75 13.62 -17.03 -5.73
N LEU A 76 13.39 -16.68 -4.46
CA LEU A 76 12.16 -16.99 -3.74
C LEU A 76 11.17 -15.86 -3.98
N THR A 77 10.00 -16.19 -4.52
CA THR A 77 8.92 -15.24 -4.71
C THR A 77 7.90 -15.37 -3.58
N VAL A 78 7.71 -14.32 -2.79
CA VAL A 78 6.71 -14.26 -1.71
C VAL A 78 5.42 -13.69 -2.26
N THR A 79 4.30 -14.39 -2.08
CA THR A 79 3.00 -14.07 -2.70
C THR A 79 1.85 -14.15 -1.72
N ASN A 80 0.69 -13.61 -2.13
CA ASN A 80 -0.59 -13.69 -1.44
C ASN A 80 -0.57 -13.13 0.00
N GLY A 81 0.19 -12.05 0.20
CA GLY A 81 0.18 -11.29 1.44
C GLY A 81 1.46 -10.48 1.64
N ILE A 82 1.60 -9.95 2.85
CA ILE A 82 2.74 -9.14 3.29
C ILE A 82 3.35 -9.85 4.50
N LEU A 83 4.62 -10.23 4.39
CA LEU A 83 5.38 -10.84 5.49
C LEU A 83 6.25 -9.77 6.15
N VAL A 84 6.06 -9.59 7.45
CA VAL A 84 6.76 -8.57 8.25
C VAL A 84 7.52 -9.27 9.36
N GLY A 85 8.83 -9.04 9.48
CA GLY A 85 9.61 -9.57 10.59
C GLY A 85 9.30 -8.84 11.90
N GLN A 86 9.69 -9.44 13.03
CA GLN A 86 9.42 -8.89 14.35
C GLN A 86 10.04 -7.50 14.48
N GLY A 87 9.26 -6.50 14.90
CA GLY A 87 9.71 -5.11 15.00
C GLY A 87 10.13 -4.49 13.65
N GLY A 88 9.72 -5.07 12.51
CA GLY A 88 10.12 -4.62 11.18
C GLY A 88 11.45 -5.19 10.67
N ALA A 89 12.05 -6.15 11.39
CA ALA A 89 13.27 -6.83 10.95
C ALA A 89 13.04 -7.71 9.70
N ASP A 90 14.13 -8.25 9.13
CA ASP A 90 14.00 -9.24 8.06
C ASP A 90 13.45 -10.58 8.63
N PRO A 91 12.38 -11.15 8.05
CA PRO A 91 11.77 -12.39 8.53
C PRO A 91 12.52 -13.66 8.08
N PHE A 92 13.61 -13.54 7.31
CA PHE A 92 14.40 -14.65 6.79
C PHE A 92 15.75 -14.80 7.49
N THR A 93 16.27 -16.02 7.46
CA THR A 93 17.65 -16.34 7.83
C THR A 93 18.24 -17.30 6.81
N ASP A 94 19.56 -17.27 6.65
CA ASP A 94 20.23 -18.09 5.66
C ASP A 94 20.16 -19.58 6.05
N PRO A 95 19.94 -20.49 5.07
CA PRO A 95 20.12 -21.91 5.30
C PRO A 95 21.60 -22.25 5.55
N ALA A 96 21.85 -23.41 6.16
CA ALA A 96 23.21 -23.89 6.36
C ALA A 96 23.93 -24.11 5.01
N GLY A 97 25.00 -23.36 4.77
CA GLY A 97 25.80 -23.40 3.53
C GLY A 97 25.92 -22.02 2.88
N SER A 98 26.52 -21.97 1.70
CA SER A 98 26.72 -20.73 0.93
C SER A 98 25.90 -20.76 -0.35
N TYR A 99 24.80 -20.00 -0.38
CA TYR A 99 23.87 -19.97 -1.51
C TYR A 99 23.53 -18.53 -1.93
N LYS A 100 23.28 -18.34 -3.22
CA LYS A 100 22.76 -17.10 -3.78
C LYS A 100 21.24 -17.15 -3.76
N ILE A 101 20.64 -16.56 -2.74
CA ILE A 101 19.19 -16.53 -2.55
C ILE A 101 18.72 -15.08 -2.70
N ARG A 102 17.83 -14.84 -3.66
CA ARG A 102 17.16 -13.54 -3.83
C ARG A 102 15.73 -13.65 -3.34
N ILE A 103 15.30 -12.75 -2.47
CA ILE A 103 13.92 -12.68 -2.01
C ILE A 103 13.19 -11.60 -2.82
N ASN A 104 12.21 -12.01 -3.62
CA ASN A 104 11.31 -11.13 -4.35
C ASN A 104 9.96 -11.07 -3.62
N ARG A 105 9.62 -9.91 -3.07
CA ARG A 105 8.36 -9.70 -2.35
C ARG A 105 7.33 -9.13 -3.31
N GLN A 106 6.38 -9.95 -3.75
CA GLN A 106 5.21 -9.44 -4.49
C GLN A 106 4.21 -8.94 -3.46
N VAL A 107 4.45 -7.73 -2.95
CA VAL A 107 3.49 -7.08 -2.07
C VAL A 107 2.22 -6.78 -2.89
N PRO A 108 1.02 -7.15 -2.42
CA PRO A 108 -0.21 -6.70 -3.03
C PRO A 108 -0.22 -5.17 -2.95
N GLY A 109 -0.01 -4.52 -4.09
CA GLY A 109 -0.09 -3.08 -4.23
C GLY A 109 -1.55 -2.67 -4.21
N ILE A 110 -2.17 -2.67 -3.03
CA ILE A 110 -3.46 -2.03 -2.84
C ILE A 110 -3.15 -0.59 -2.44
N ALA A 111 -3.14 0.27 -3.46
CA ALA A 111 -3.46 1.66 -3.23
C ALA A 111 -4.75 1.66 -2.41
N ILE A 112 -4.70 2.16 -1.17
CA ILE A 112 -5.92 2.64 -0.55
C ILE A 112 -6.51 3.57 -1.59
N GLY A 113 -7.57 3.10 -2.26
CA GLY A 113 -8.42 3.93 -3.06
C GLY A 113 -8.93 4.95 -2.07
N TYR A 114 -8.31 6.12 -2.06
CA TYR A 114 -8.95 7.33 -1.61
C TYR A 114 -10.33 7.28 -2.26
N SER A 115 -11.36 7.01 -1.46
CA SER A 115 -12.72 7.02 -1.97
C SER A 115 -13.01 8.48 -2.31
N THR A 116 -12.85 8.84 -3.59
CA THR A 116 -13.42 10.08 -4.14
C THR A 116 -14.93 10.00 -4.21
N THR A 117 -15.54 8.87 -3.87
CA THR A 117 -16.99 8.67 -3.86
C THR A 117 -17.71 9.53 -2.82
N GLY A 118 -17.00 10.33 -2.03
CA GLY A 118 -17.56 11.40 -1.20
C GLY A 118 -16.99 12.80 -1.43
N GLY A 119 -16.08 12.99 -2.38
CA GLY A 119 -15.54 14.32 -2.73
C GLY A 119 -16.34 14.90 -3.88
N SER A 120 -16.98 16.05 -3.69
CA SER A 120 -17.81 16.70 -4.71
C SER A 120 -17.09 16.66 -6.06
N SER A 121 -17.80 16.28 -7.14
CA SER A 121 -17.35 16.60 -8.49
C SER A 121 -16.93 18.06 -8.48
N GLY A 122 -15.64 18.34 -8.74
CA GLY A 122 -15.17 19.71 -8.85
C GLY A 122 -16.07 20.47 -9.82
N PRO A 123 -16.18 21.80 -9.70
CA PRO A 123 -17.04 22.59 -10.58
C PRO A 123 -16.78 22.24 -12.04
N THR A 124 -17.85 21.96 -12.79
CA THR A 124 -17.79 21.75 -14.23
C THR A 124 -17.16 22.96 -14.91
N ALA A 125 -16.60 22.78 -16.11
CA ALA A 125 -16.11 23.90 -16.91
C ALA A 125 -17.18 24.99 -17.13
N ALA A 126 -18.46 24.60 -17.16
CA ALA A 126 -19.58 25.52 -17.24
C ALA A 126 -19.77 26.36 -15.97
N GLU A 127 -19.70 25.73 -14.78
CA GLU A 127 -19.79 26.41 -13.49
C GLU A 127 -18.59 27.35 -13.26
N ILE A 128 -17.37 26.92 -13.63
CA ILE A 128 -16.17 27.77 -13.61
C ILE A 128 -16.36 28.97 -14.54
N ALA A 129 -16.81 28.75 -15.77
CA ALA A 129 -17.01 29.83 -16.73
C ALA A 129 -18.12 30.80 -16.29
N ALA A 130 -19.16 30.32 -15.61
CA ALA A 130 -20.22 31.17 -15.05
C ALA A 130 -19.67 32.06 -13.93
N ALA A 131 -18.91 31.48 -12.99
CA ALA A 131 -18.29 32.23 -11.90
C ALA A 131 -17.32 33.31 -12.42
N VAL A 132 -16.46 32.96 -13.38
CA VAL A 132 -15.51 33.91 -14.00
C VAL A 132 -16.23 35.06 -14.70
N ARG A 133 -17.31 34.78 -15.44
CA ARG A 133 -18.09 35.83 -16.12
C ARG A 133 -18.79 36.76 -15.15
N LEU A 134 -19.24 36.25 -13.99
CA LEU A 134 -19.90 37.04 -12.95
C LEU A 134 -18.94 38.06 -12.30
N GLU A 135 -17.73 37.60 -11.97
CA GLU A 135 -16.70 38.49 -11.42
C GLU A 135 -16.26 39.53 -12.46
N LEU A 136 -16.04 39.11 -13.71
CA LEU A 136 -15.60 40.02 -14.77
C LEU A 136 -16.64 41.10 -15.10
N SER A 137 -17.94 40.77 -15.11
CA SER A 137 -18.99 41.77 -15.37
C SER A 137 -19.05 42.83 -14.28
N THR A 138 -18.80 42.43 -13.03
CA THR A 138 -18.71 43.33 -11.88
C THR A 138 -17.54 44.29 -12.01
N GLU A 139 -16.36 43.80 -12.41
CA GLU A 139 -15.19 44.66 -12.64
C GLU A 139 -15.38 45.60 -13.83
N MET A 140 -15.97 45.12 -14.94
CA MET A 140 -16.26 45.96 -16.10
C MET A 140 -17.17 47.15 -15.75
N ALA A 141 -18.19 46.92 -14.92
CA ALA A 141 -19.09 47.99 -14.48
C ALA A 141 -18.37 49.09 -13.67
N ARG A 142 -17.33 48.73 -12.90
CA ARG A 142 -16.52 49.70 -12.14
C ARG A 142 -15.62 50.52 -13.04
N VAL A 143 -15.04 49.90 -14.08
CA VAL A 143 -14.22 50.61 -15.08
C VAL A 143 -15.07 51.63 -15.83
N ASP A 144 -16.25 51.24 -16.31
CA ASP A 144 -17.14 52.15 -17.03
C ASP A 144 -17.61 53.31 -16.15
N ALA A 145 -17.94 53.05 -14.88
CA ALA A 145 -18.37 54.09 -13.94
C ALA A 145 -17.27 55.14 -13.65
N ALA A 146 -16.01 54.72 -13.53
CA ALA A 146 -14.89 55.61 -13.20
C ALA A 146 -14.35 56.39 -14.42
N VAL A 147 -14.49 55.84 -15.64
CA VAL A 147 -14.05 56.52 -16.87
C VAL A 147 -15.08 57.55 -17.34
N SER A 148 -16.38 57.21 -17.34
CA SER A 148 -17.41 58.10 -17.90
C SER A 148 -17.76 59.30 -17.02
N THR A 149 -17.41 59.31 -15.73
CA THR A 149 -17.73 60.43 -14.81
C THR A 149 -16.59 61.44 -14.64
N ARG A 150 -15.38 61.14 -15.11
CA ARG A 150 -14.19 62.01 -14.97
C ARG A 150 -13.84 62.80 -16.22
N ALA A 151 -14.35 62.40 -17.39
CA ALA A 151 -14.19 63.16 -18.63
C ALA A 151 -15.40 64.09 -18.80
N THR A 152 -15.17 65.40 -18.73
CA THR A 152 -16.19 66.37 -19.17
C THR A 152 -16.16 66.48 -20.68
N ILE A 153 -17.25 66.97 -21.28
CA ILE A 153 -17.29 67.29 -22.71
C ILE A 153 -16.14 68.23 -23.11
N ALA A 154 -15.72 69.14 -22.21
CA ALA A 154 -14.59 70.04 -22.43
C ALA A 154 -13.25 69.28 -22.54
N ASP A 155 -13.05 68.21 -21.77
CA ASP A 155 -11.82 67.40 -21.81
C ASP A 155 -11.72 66.57 -23.11
N VAL A 156 -12.85 66.15 -23.67
CA VAL A 156 -12.93 65.37 -24.92
C VAL A 156 -12.61 66.24 -26.14
N PHE A 157 -13.07 67.50 -26.15
CA PHE A 157 -12.86 68.41 -27.28
C PHE A 157 -11.57 69.23 -27.21
N ALA A 158 -10.84 69.21 -26.08
CA ALA A 158 -9.54 69.86 -25.95
C ALA A 158 -8.38 69.07 -26.60
N ALA A 159 -8.62 67.84 -27.06
CA ALA A 159 -7.62 66.95 -27.67
C ALA A 159 -7.66 66.92 -29.21
N ALA A 160 -8.40 67.83 -29.86
CA ALA A 160 -8.50 67.96 -31.32
C ALA A 160 -7.74 69.19 -31.85
#